data_AF-A0AAJ6B0K7-F1
#
_entry.id   AF-A0AAJ6B0K7-F1
#
_cell.length_a   1.000
_cell.length_b   1.000
_cell.length_c   1.000
_cell.angle_alpha   90.00
_cell.angle_beta   90.00
_cell.angle_gamma   90.00
#
_symmetry.space_group_name_H-M   'P 1'
#
loop_
_entity.id
_entity.type
_entity.pdbx_description
1 polymer ?
#
loop_
_entity_poly.entity_id
_entity_poly.type
_entity_poly.pdbx_seq_one_letter_code
_entity_poly.pdbx_strand_id
1 'polypeptide(L)' 'MYENTEKFVDMDFEQRVRQAAYHLWEDNGRPNGRETDYWFQALETLLRERGQAPGDRSPEPGDEPRH' A
#
# COMPACT_ATOMS: atom_id res chain seq x y z
N MET A 1 29.35 2.92 1.22
CA MET A 1 28.77 1.55 1.21
C MET A 1 27.27 1.70 1.05
N TYR A 2 26.78 1.38 -0.15
CA TYR A 2 25.38 1.37 -0.63
C TYR A 2 24.47 2.56 -0.28
N GLU A 3 24.63 3.66 -1.01
CA GLU A 3 23.61 4.71 -1.27
C GLU A 3 22.40 4.19 -2.07
N ASN A 4 22.06 2.92 -1.91
CA ASN A 4 21.13 2.20 -2.79
C ASN A 4 19.96 1.57 -2.01
N THR A 5 19.97 1.66 -0.67
CA THR A 5 18.89 1.13 0.18
C THR A 5 17.58 1.83 -0.11
N GLU A 6 17.59 3.13 -0.43
CA GLU A 6 16.39 3.85 -0.90
C GLU A 6 15.84 3.20 -2.19
N LYS A 7 16.70 2.94 -3.18
CA LYS A 7 16.31 2.30 -4.44
C LYS A 7 15.80 0.87 -4.26
N PHE A 8 16.38 0.09 -3.34
CA PHE A 8 15.92 -1.27 -3.06
C PHE A 8 14.55 -1.29 -2.36
N VAL A 9 14.25 -0.30 -1.51
CA VAL A 9 12.93 -0.16 -0.89
C VAL A 9 11.89 0.21 -1.95
N ASP A 10 12.24 1.08 -2.90
CA ASP A 10 11.37 1.40 -4.04
C ASP A 10 11.20 0.23 -5.00
N MET A 11 12.24 -0.57 -5.26
CA MET A 11 12.13 -1.79 -6.08
C MET A 11 11.26 -2.87 -5.42
N ASP A 12 11.43 -3.15 -4.12
CA ASP A 12 10.59 -4.13 -3.41
C ASP A 12 9.14 -3.67 -3.36
N PHE A 13 8.92 -2.37 -3.14
CA PHE A 13 7.60 -1.76 -3.16
C PHE A 13 6.93 -1.87 -4.53
N GLU A 14 7.62 -1.48 -5.60
CA GLU A 14 7.09 -1.55 -6.97
C GLU A 14 6.78 -3.00 -7.38
N GLN A 15 7.60 -3.96 -6.94
CA GLN A 15 7.34 -5.39 -7.16
C GLN A 15 6.08 -5.87 -6.44
N ARG A 16 5.83 -5.41 -5.21
CA ARG A 16 4.59 -5.70 -4.48
C ARG A 16 3.37 -5.10 -5.18
N VAL A 17 3.48 -3.85 -5.64
CA VAL A 17 2.40 -3.19 -6.41
C VAL A 17 2.07 -3.98 -7.66
N ARG A 18 3.09 -4.39 -8.41
CA ARG A 18 2.92 -5.17 -9.63
C ARG A 18 2.28 -6.53 -9.37
N GLN A 19 2.74 -7.25 -8.34
CA GLN A 19 2.15 -8.54 -7.96
C GLN A 19 0.68 -8.37 -7.55
N ALA A 20 0.38 -7.42 -6.66
CA ALA A 20 -0.98 -7.16 -6.20
C ALA A 20 -1.91 -6.78 -7.37
N ALA A 21 -1.45 -5.90 -8.27
CA ALA A 21 -2.19 -5.52 -9.46
C ALA A 21 -2.45 -6.71 -10.39
N TYR A 22 -1.44 -7.56 -10.61
CA TYR A 22 -1.56 -8.75 -11.45
C TYR A 22 -2.55 -9.76 -10.86
N HIS A 23 -2.49 -10.01 -9.55
CA HIS A 23 -3.43 -10.87 -8.86
C HIS A 23 -4.87 -10.36 -8.97
N LEU A 24 -5.09 -9.05 -8.73
CA LEU A 24 -6.42 -8.43 -8.88
C LEU A 24 -6.93 -8.53 -10.31
N TRP A 25 -6.07 -8.23 -11.29
CA TRP A 25 -6.42 -8.28 -12.70
C TRP A 25 -6.73 -9.70 -13.18
N GLU A 26 -5.97 -10.70 -12.72
CA GLU A 26 -6.19 -12.11 -13.02
C GLU A 26 -7.50 -12.63 -12.41
N ASP A 27 -7.77 -12.32 -11.14
CA ASP A 27 -9.01 -12.70 -10.43
C ASP A 27 -10.26 -12.12 -11.11
N ASN A 28 -10.16 -10.89 -11.63
CA ASN A 28 -11.22 -10.22 -12.36
C ASN A 28 -11.40 -10.69 -13.82
N GLY A 29 -10.64 -11.70 -14.25
CA GLY A 29 -10.77 -12.28 -15.59
C GLY A 29 -10.01 -11.54 -16.69
N ARG A 30 -8.98 -10.78 -16.32
CA ARG A 30 -8.06 -10.08 -17.23
C ARG A 30 -8.75 -9.16 -18.25
N PRO A 31 -9.60 -8.21 -17.82
CA PRO A 31 -10.21 -7.25 -18.72
C PRO A 31 -9.13 -6.42 -19.45
N ASN A 32 -9.14 -6.45 -20.79
CA ASN A 32 -8.25 -5.65 -21.62
C ASN A 32 -8.49 -4.15 -21.39
N GLY A 33 -7.42 -3.38 -21.18
CA GLY A 33 -7.48 -1.92 -21.00
C GLY A 33 -7.82 -1.44 -19.59
N ARG A 34 -8.05 -2.34 -18.62
CA ARG A 34 -8.21 -1.98 -17.19
C ARG A 34 -6.98 -2.29 -16.33
N GLU A 35 -5.94 -2.85 -16.94
CA GLU A 35 -4.67 -3.22 -16.30
C GLU A 35 -4.10 -2.06 -15.46
N THR A 36 -4.12 -0.86 -16.03
CA THR A 36 -3.63 0.36 -15.38
C THR A 36 -4.48 0.75 -14.18
N ASP A 37 -5.79 0.57 -14.25
CA ASP A 37 -6.74 0.87 -13.16
C ASP A 37 -6.44 -0.02 -11.94
N TYR A 38 -6.24 -1.32 -12.17
CA TYR A 38 -5.83 -2.28 -11.13
C TYR A 38 -4.43 -1.97 -10.58
N TRP A 39 -3.52 -1.49 -11.42
CA TRP A 39 -2.20 -1.05 -10.96
C TRP A 39 -2.28 0.15 -10.02
N PHE A 40 -3.06 1.18 -10.35
CA PHE A 40 -3.28 2.33 -9.47
C PHE A 40 -3.97 1.92 -8.16
N GLN A 41 -4.93 1.00 -8.22
CA GLN A 41 -5.64 0.51 -7.03
C GLN A 41 -4.70 -0.23 -6.07
N ALA A 42 -3.82 -1.08 -6.60
CA ALA A 42 -2.79 -1.77 -5.83
C ALA A 42 -1.75 -0.78 -5.26
N LEU A 43 -1.36 0.22 -6.05
CA LEU A 43 -0.42 1.26 -5.64
C LEU A 43 -0.96 2.07 -4.45
N GLU A 44 -2.20 2.54 -4.55
CA GLU A 44 -2.84 3.32 -3.47
C GLU A 44 -2.98 2.49 -2.19
N THR A 45 -3.35 1.22 -2.31
CA THR A 45 -3.47 0.29 -1.18
C THR A 45 -2.12 0.16 -0.45
N LEU A 46 -1.04 -0.12 -1.18
CA LEU A 46 0.28 -0.30 -0.59
C LEU A 46 0.90 1.01 -0.08
N LEU A 47 0.64 2.14 -0.75
CA LEU A 47 1.03 3.47 -0.26
C LEU A 47 0.33 3.77 1.06
N ARG A 48 -0.96 3.44 1.17
CA ARG A 48 -1.71 3.59 2.41
C ARG A 48 -1.16 2.68 3.50
N GLU A 49 -0.84 1.42 3.22
CA GLU A 49 -0.21 0.53 4.19
C GLU A 49 1.17 1.03 4.65
N ARG A 50 1.97 1.61 3.75
CA ARG A 50 3.27 2.21 4.07
C ARG A 50 3.13 3.49 4.91
N GLY A 51 2.16 4.35 4.58
CA GLY A 51 1.89 5.61 5.28
C GLY A 51 1.14 5.42 6.61
N GLN A 52 0.41 4.32 6.76
CA GLN A 52 -0.34 3.96 7.96
C GLN A 52 0.50 3.18 8.97
N ALA A 53 1.82 3.43 8.99
CA ALA A 53 2.65 3.06 10.12
C ALA A 53 1.95 3.54 11.42
N PRO A 54 1.75 2.67 12.42
CA PRO A 54 1.01 3.00 13.63
C PRO A 54 1.82 3.97 14.50
N GLY A 55 1.80 5.24 14.14
CA GLY A 55 2.36 6.35 14.89
C GLY A 55 1.42 7.57 14.97
N ASP A 56 0.37 7.61 14.14
CA ASP A 56 -0.56 8.74 14.06
C ASP A 56 -2.01 8.26 14.01
N ARG A 57 -2.38 7.38 14.95
CA ARG A 57 -3.80 7.12 15.25
C ARG A 57 -3.93 6.66 16.69
N SER A 58 -3.61 7.57 17.60
CA SER A 58 -4.28 7.62 18.90
C SER A 58 -5.60 8.36 18.69
N PRO A 59 -6.76 7.71 18.51
CA PRO A 59 -7.96 8.31 19.07
C PRO A 59 -7.76 8.24 20.58
N GLU A 60 -7.34 9.34 21.22
CA GLU A 60 -7.48 9.45 22.68
C GLU A 60 -8.97 9.24 22.98
N PRO A 61 -9.37 8.14 23.66
CA PRO A 61 -10.70 8.07 24.20
C PRO A 61 -10.69 9.02 25.40
N GLY A 62 -11.35 10.16 25.25
CA GLY A 62 -11.71 11.03 26.37
C GLY A 62 -12.70 10.34 27.30
N ASP A 63 -12.24 9.31 28.01
CA ASP A 63 -12.97 8.65 29.09
C ASP A 63 -12.20 8.90 30.38
N GLU A 64 -12.32 10.13 30.89
CA GLU A 64 -12.02 10.43 32.28
C GLU A 64 -13.34 10.31 33.06
N PRO A 65 -13.59 9.20 33.80
CA PRO A 65 -14.69 9.15 34.73
C PRO A 65 -14.31 10.00 35.94
N ARG A 66 -14.91 11.18 36.00
CA ARG A 66 -14.84 12.07 37.15
C ARG A 66 -15.39 11.36 38.39
N HIS A 67 -14.51 11.04 39.33
CA HIS A 67 -14.86 10.58 40.67
C HIS A 67 -14.07 11.33 41.74
#